data_AF-A0A7W6JX69-F1
#
_entry.id   AF-A0A7W6JX69-F1
#
_cell.length_a   1.000
_cell.length_b   1.000
_cell.length_c   1.000
_cell.angle_alpha   90.00
_cell.angle_beta   90.00
_cell.angle_gamma   90.00
#
_symmetry.space_group_name_H-M   'P 1'
#
loop_
_entity.id
_entity.type
_entity.pdbx_description
1 polymer ?
#
loop_
_entity_poly.entity_id
_entity_poly.type
_entity_poly.pdbx_seq_one_letter_code
_entity_poly.pdbx_strand_id
1 'polypeptide(L)'
;MRRAAALLLPASLLAGCGGNQAQKPAPTPSPSVAATPAVDPAVRLAAAVKVAFPEGPNQGPITFDDSKLIDTGFGPVLVSHGHVRDAAHVDAGTIAVTYLDADGAGFRVRKTFPKATESGSFGDLAEWSVSDKFLDRPVVYVEGGGTWQGYTCSYATLVALNPEGPKEVASFQSVYDDGGAVEDKAQSIRGKIGAIRKGVDFTVKFEGTRSFAERYVWRDGKYQREGGESQIPTC
;
A
#
# COMPACT_ATOMS: atom_id res chain seq x y z
N MET A 1 24.52 -20.62 75.12
CA MET A 1 25.87 -20.50 75.75
C MET A 1 26.55 -19.30 75.09
N ARG A 2 26.67 -18.13 75.76
CA ARG A 2 27.92 -17.56 76.33
C ARG A 2 29.05 -17.51 75.25
N ARG A 3 29.64 -16.40 74.77
CA ARG A 3 30.12 -15.08 75.27
C ARG A 3 30.37 -14.18 74.02
N ALA A 4 30.08 -12.88 73.94
CA ALA A 4 30.66 -11.68 74.57
C ALA A 4 32.04 -11.21 74.04
N ALA A 5 32.08 -9.90 73.72
CA ALA A 5 33.21 -8.94 73.71
C ALA A 5 34.10 -8.85 72.45
N ALA A 6 34.71 -7.72 72.08
CA ALA A 6 34.54 -6.27 72.27
C ALA A 6 35.73 -5.60 71.54
N LEU A 7 35.51 -4.40 70.97
CA LEU A 7 36.43 -3.28 70.67
C LEU A 7 37.86 -3.51 70.13
N LEU A 8 38.24 -2.74 69.09
CA LEU A 8 39.25 -1.64 69.16
C LEU A 8 39.48 -0.97 67.77
N LEU A 9 39.40 0.36 67.75
CA LEU A 9 39.89 1.32 66.73
C LEU A 9 41.45 1.50 66.88
N PRO A 10 42.11 2.43 66.16
CA PRO A 10 42.27 2.67 64.72
C PRO A 10 43.78 2.68 64.34
N ALA A 11 44.13 2.82 63.05
CA ALA A 11 45.48 3.26 62.65
C ALA A 11 45.45 4.05 61.35
N SER A 12 46.11 5.20 61.36
CA SER A 12 46.20 6.17 60.27
C SER A 12 47.58 6.11 59.58
N LEU A 13 47.56 6.59 58.33
CA LEU A 13 48.59 7.37 57.60
C LEU A 13 49.61 6.67 56.67
N LEU A 14 49.88 7.45 55.60
CA LEU A 14 50.95 7.45 54.59
C LEU A 14 50.60 6.72 53.28
N ALA A 15 50.82 7.24 52.07
CA ALA A 15 51.38 8.49 51.53
C ALA A 15 51.12 8.49 49.99
N GLY A 16 51.31 9.64 49.31
CA GLY A 16 51.86 9.61 47.94
C GLY A 16 51.14 10.41 46.83
N CYS A 17 51.74 11.55 46.51
CA CYS A 17 52.04 12.11 45.18
C CYS A 17 50.91 12.42 44.17
N GLY A 18 50.88 13.70 43.78
CA GLY A 18 49.97 14.27 42.80
C GLY A 18 50.17 13.79 41.37
N GLY A 19 49.08 13.95 40.61
CA GLY A 19 49.06 13.85 39.15
C GLY A 19 48.15 14.94 38.60
N ASN A 20 48.75 15.89 37.88
CA ASN A 20 48.08 16.85 37.00
C ASN A 20 47.12 16.10 36.05
N GLN A 21 45.81 16.21 36.25
CA GLN A 21 44.87 15.88 35.18
C GLN A 21 44.77 17.09 34.25
N ALA A 22 45.44 16.98 33.10
CA ALA A 22 45.19 17.87 31.96
C ALA A 22 43.71 17.73 31.56
N GLN A 23 42.95 18.80 31.76
CA GLN A 23 41.54 18.89 31.40
C GLN A 23 41.42 18.84 29.87
N LYS A 24 40.89 17.74 29.34
CA LYS A 24 40.58 17.59 27.91
C LYS A 24 39.60 18.70 27.51
N PRO A 25 39.88 19.49 26.46
CA PRO A 25 38.94 20.50 25.99
C PRO A 25 37.61 19.86 25.61
N ALA A 26 36.51 20.42 26.10
CA ALA A 26 35.18 20.00 25.71
C ALA A 26 35.01 20.12 24.19
N PRO A 27 34.41 19.14 23.51
CA PRO A 27 34.18 19.23 22.07
C PRO A 27 33.20 20.38 21.80
N THR A 28 33.61 21.30 20.94
CA THR A 28 32.78 22.39 20.42
C THR A 28 31.52 21.80 19.79
N PRO A 29 30.30 22.32 20.08
CA PRO A 29 29.09 21.82 19.44
C PRO A 29 29.20 22.06 17.92
N SER A 30 29.16 20.99 17.14
CA SER A 30 29.01 21.09 15.69
C SER A 30 27.72 21.83 15.35
N PRO A 31 27.73 22.79 14.41
CA PRO A 31 26.50 23.41 13.95
C PRO A 31 25.59 22.32 13.39
N SER A 32 24.41 22.18 13.99
CA SER A 32 23.32 21.37 13.46
C SER A 32 23.00 21.90 12.07
N VAL A 33 23.30 21.11 11.03
CA VAL A 33 22.84 21.41 9.67
C VAL A 33 21.32 21.50 9.77
N ALA A 34 20.79 22.70 9.56
CA ALA A 34 19.35 22.91 9.51
C ALA A 34 18.80 21.95 8.45
N ALA A 35 17.89 21.07 8.86
CA ALA A 35 17.19 20.20 7.92
C ALA A 35 16.51 21.11 6.89
N THR A 36 16.84 20.93 5.62
CA THR A 36 16.13 21.58 4.52
C THR A 36 14.63 21.31 4.73
N PRO A 37 13.75 22.33 4.69
CA PRO A 37 12.32 22.10 4.88
C PRO A 37 11.85 21.06 3.86
N ALA A 38 11.26 19.97 4.36
CA ALA A 38 10.62 18.99 3.48
C ALA A 38 9.54 19.73 2.67
N VAL A 39 9.58 19.59 1.35
CA VAL A 39 8.54 20.17 0.47
C VAL A 39 7.18 19.60 0.89
N ASP A 40 6.19 20.46 1.01
CA ASP A 40 4.80 20.09 1.34
C ASP A 40 4.32 18.92 0.46
N PRO A 41 3.82 17.81 1.04
CA PRO A 41 3.28 16.68 0.29
C PRO A 41 2.26 17.06 -0.79
N ALA A 42 1.41 18.07 -0.54
CA ALA A 42 0.42 18.53 -1.53
C ALA A 42 1.09 19.20 -2.74
N VAL A 43 2.13 20.00 -2.49
CA VAL A 43 2.93 20.63 -3.55
C VAL A 43 3.69 19.57 -4.36
N ARG A 44 4.24 18.55 -3.69
CA ARG A 44 4.89 17.40 -4.37
C ARG A 44 3.89 16.64 -5.24
N LEU A 45 2.70 16.34 -4.73
CA LEU A 45 1.66 15.66 -5.50
C LEU A 45 1.25 16.48 -6.73
N ALA A 46 0.99 17.78 -6.56
CA ALA A 46 0.63 18.65 -7.67
C ALA A 46 1.73 18.73 -8.74
N ALA A 47 3.00 18.80 -8.33
CA ALA A 47 4.13 18.77 -9.27
C ALA A 47 4.24 17.42 -10.01
N ALA A 48 4.01 16.30 -9.32
CA ALA A 48 3.99 14.97 -9.94
C ALA A 48 2.86 14.84 -10.97
N VAL A 49 1.64 15.27 -10.61
CA VAL A 49 0.47 15.30 -11.51
C VAL A 49 0.74 16.17 -12.74
N LYS A 50 1.29 17.37 -12.57
CA LYS A 50 1.63 18.27 -13.67
C LYS A 50 2.61 17.65 -14.67
N VAL A 51 3.59 16.89 -14.18
CA VAL A 51 4.59 16.23 -15.02
C VAL A 51 4.01 14.99 -15.70
N ALA A 52 3.11 14.25 -15.04
CA ALA A 52 2.41 13.11 -15.62
C ALA A 52 1.37 13.51 -16.68
N PHE A 53 0.70 14.65 -16.47
CA PHE A 53 -0.41 15.15 -17.29
C PHE A 53 -0.19 16.63 -17.63
N PRO A 54 0.73 16.96 -18.56
CA PRO A 54 1.10 18.35 -18.86
C PRO A 54 -0.04 19.18 -19.44
N GLU A 55 -1.00 18.54 -20.10
CA GLU A 55 -2.20 19.16 -20.68
C GLU A 55 -3.39 19.20 -19.71
N GLY A 56 -3.19 18.72 -18.47
CA GLY A 56 -4.23 18.58 -17.45
C GLY A 56 -4.76 17.16 -17.31
N PRO A 57 -5.59 16.90 -16.29
CA PRO A 57 -6.02 15.54 -15.92
C PRO A 57 -6.95 14.86 -16.95
N ASN A 58 -7.51 15.61 -17.89
CA ASN A 58 -8.36 15.09 -18.95
C ASN A 58 -7.50 14.54 -20.09
N GLN A 59 -7.51 13.23 -20.26
CA GLN A 59 -6.71 12.49 -21.23
C GLN A 59 -7.65 11.74 -22.17
N GLY A 60 -8.06 12.40 -23.26
CA GLY A 60 -9.09 11.88 -24.14
C GLY A 60 -10.43 11.70 -23.40
N PRO A 61 -11.08 10.53 -23.44
CA PRO A 61 -12.33 10.31 -22.71
C PRO A 61 -12.13 10.11 -21.20
N ILE A 62 -10.88 9.93 -20.72
CA ILE A 62 -10.60 9.59 -19.31
C ILE A 62 -10.20 10.84 -18.53
N THR A 63 -10.66 10.96 -17.29
CA THR A 63 -10.24 12.00 -16.34
C THR A 63 -9.46 11.39 -15.19
N PHE A 64 -8.27 11.91 -14.89
CA PHE A 64 -7.39 11.49 -13.78
C PHE A 64 -7.31 12.55 -12.67
N ASP A 65 -8.37 12.71 -11.88
CA ASP A 65 -8.48 13.74 -10.82
C ASP A 65 -8.25 13.21 -9.40
N ASP A 66 -8.18 11.88 -9.22
CA ASP A 66 -7.83 11.24 -7.96
C ASP A 66 -6.46 10.56 -8.06
N SER A 67 -5.46 11.06 -7.34
CA SER A 67 -4.07 10.63 -7.44
C SER A 67 -3.35 10.55 -6.10
N LYS A 68 -2.46 9.57 -5.97
CA LYS A 68 -1.58 9.37 -4.81
C LYS A 68 -0.13 9.32 -5.26
N LEU A 69 0.74 10.10 -4.62
CA LEU A 69 2.18 10.03 -4.82
C LEU A 69 2.78 9.13 -3.74
N ILE A 70 3.44 8.06 -4.17
CA ILE A 70 4.01 7.02 -3.32
C ILE A 70 5.53 7.07 -3.43
N ASP A 71 6.22 7.35 -2.33
CA ASP A 71 7.68 7.26 -2.28
C ASP A 71 8.10 5.78 -2.15
N THR A 72 8.94 5.32 -3.07
CA THR A 72 9.46 3.94 -3.08
C THR A 72 11.00 3.93 -3.10
N GLY A 73 11.61 2.79 -2.79
CA GLY A 73 13.07 2.63 -2.84
C GLY A 73 13.68 2.79 -4.24
N PHE A 74 12.86 2.74 -5.30
CA PHE A 74 13.30 2.94 -6.69
C PHE A 74 12.86 4.29 -7.28
N GLY A 75 12.25 5.16 -6.47
CA GLY A 75 11.81 6.50 -6.83
C GLY A 75 10.32 6.74 -6.57
N PRO A 76 9.86 8.00 -6.67
CA PRO A 76 8.45 8.34 -6.52
C PRO A 76 7.59 7.73 -7.63
N VAL A 77 6.40 7.27 -7.28
CA VAL A 77 5.41 6.70 -8.19
C VAL A 77 4.08 7.41 -8.00
N LEU A 78 3.56 8.01 -9.06
CA LEU A 78 2.21 8.54 -9.10
C LEU A 78 1.25 7.42 -9.50
N VAL A 79 0.25 7.15 -8.67
CA VAL A 79 -0.87 6.25 -8.97
C VAL A 79 -2.10 7.11 -9.14
N SER A 80 -2.73 7.07 -10.30
CA SER A 80 -3.86 7.92 -10.66
C SER A 80 -5.05 7.06 -11.06
N HIS A 81 -6.18 7.26 -10.42
CA HIS A 81 -7.43 6.67 -10.82
C HIS A 81 -8.05 7.48 -11.96
N GLY A 82 -8.40 6.78 -13.04
CA GLY A 82 -9.02 7.34 -14.23
C GLY A 82 -10.44 6.84 -14.40
N HIS A 83 -11.38 7.77 -14.54
CA HIS A 83 -12.77 7.46 -14.88
C HIS A 83 -13.11 7.89 -16.32
N VAL A 84 -13.89 7.08 -17.04
CA VAL A 84 -14.32 7.36 -18.41
C VAL A 84 -15.53 8.29 -18.38
N ARG A 85 -15.42 9.46 -19.04
CA ARG A 85 -16.53 10.39 -19.21
C ARG A 85 -17.52 9.85 -20.23
N ASP A 86 -18.81 10.02 -19.96
CA ASP A 86 -19.91 9.54 -20.82
C ASP A 86 -19.82 8.04 -21.15
N ALA A 87 -19.40 7.25 -20.15
CA ALA A 87 -19.14 5.83 -20.27
C ALA A 87 -20.38 5.00 -20.64
N ALA A 88 -20.21 4.05 -21.56
CA ALA A 88 -21.14 2.96 -21.75
C ALA A 88 -21.10 1.99 -20.56
N HIS A 89 -22.14 1.17 -20.42
CA HIS A 89 -22.22 0.18 -19.35
C HIS A 89 -21.00 -0.75 -19.29
N VAL A 90 -20.43 -1.09 -20.45
CA VAL A 90 -19.28 -2.01 -20.55
C VAL A 90 -17.92 -1.36 -20.29
N ASP A 91 -17.86 -0.03 -20.20
CA ASP A 91 -16.59 0.66 -20.04
C ASP A 91 -16.10 0.51 -18.59
N ALA A 92 -14.82 0.21 -18.43
CA ALA A 92 -14.17 0.04 -17.15
C ALA A 92 -13.48 1.33 -16.69
N GLY A 93 -13.33 1.51 -15.38
CA GLY A 93 -12.38 2.46 -14.82
C GLY A 93 -10.95 1.93 -14.94
N THR A 94 -9.96 2.81 -14.76
CA THR A 94 -8.54 2.45 -14.91
C THR A 94 -7.67 3.00 -13.78
N ILE A 95 -6.58 2.31 -13.48
CA ILE A 95 -5.45 2.87 -12.74
C ILE A 95 -4.31 3.14 -13.72
N ALA A 96 -3.86 4.38 -13.80
CA ALA A 96 -2.59 4.75 -14.40
C ALA A 96 -1.48 4.78 -13.35
N VAL A 97 -0.28 4.35 -13.74
CA VAL A 97 0.91 4.41 -12.89
C VAL A 97 2.05 5.09 -13.63
N THR A 98 2.60 6.16 -13.05
CA THR A 98 3.71 6.93 -13.61
C THR A 98 4.89 6.92 -12.65
N TYR A 99 6.02 6.39 -13.10
CA TYR A 99 7.27 6.33 -12.36
C TYR A 99 8.05 7.61 -12.64
N LEU A 100 8.57 8.23 -11.58
CA LEU A 100 9.21 9.53 -11.65
C LEU A 100 10.66 9.47 -11.17
N ASP A 101 11.50 10.31 -11.77
CA ASP A 101 12.79 10.71 -11.23
C ASP A 101 12.63 12.02 -10.47
N ALA A 102 13.32 12.17 -9.33
CA ALA A 102 13.47 13.48 -8.71
C ALA A 102 14.36 14.35 -9.60
N ASP A 103 13.93 15.59 -9.86
CA ASP A 103 14.67 16.56 -10.66
C ASP A 103 14.71 17.90 -9.92
N GLY A 104 15.74 18.07 -9.08
CA GLY A 104 15.82 19.20 -8.16
C GLY A 104 14.63 19.24 -7.21
N ALA A 105 13.82 20.31 -7.30
CA ALA A 105 12.58 20.47 -6.53
C ALA A 105 11.34 19.85 -7.23
N GLY A 106 11.49 19.32 -8.44
CA GLY A 106 10.41 18.79 -9.26
C GLY A 106 10.59 17.31 -9.62
N PHE A 107 9.93 16.90 -10.70
CA PHE A 107 9.95 15.53 -11.20
C PHE A 107 10.18 15.49 -12.71
N ARG A 108 10.70 14.36 -13.17
CA ARG A 108 10.73 14.00 -14.59
C ARG A 108 10.09 12.61 -14.77
N VAL A 109 9.27 12.43 -15.79
CA VAL A 109 8.70 11.12 -16.11
C VAL A 109 9.83 10.16 -16.49
N ARG A 110 9.88 9.00 -15.82
CA ARG A 110 10.76 7.88 -16.15
C ARG A 110 10.03 6.83 -16.98
N LYS A 111 8.84 6.41 -16.55
CA LYS A 111 7.98 5.42 -17.25
C LYS A 111 6.52 5.71 -16.98
N THR A 112 5.65 5.38 -17.93
CA THR A 112 4.20 5.52 -17.79
C THR A 112 3.49 4.24 -18.18
N PHE A 113 2.53 3.85 -17.35
CA PHE A 113 1.63 2.72 -17.57
C PHE A 113 0.20 3.29 -17.50
N PRO A 114 -0.35 3.80 -18.62
CA PRO A 114 -1.64 4.51 -18.63
C PRO A 114 -2.84 3.61 -18.31
N LYS A 115 -2.64 2.30 -18.40
CA LYS A 115 -3.61 1.24 -18.09
C LYS A 115 -2.89 0.13 -17.31
N ALA A 116 -2.51 0.42 -16.06
CA ALA A 116 -1.82 -0.55 -15.21
C ALA A 116 -2.77 -1.66 -14.72
N THR A 117 -4.04 -1.32 -14.51
CA THR A 117 -5.13 -2.27 -14.30
C THR A 117 -6.45 -1.58 -14.62
N GLU A 118 -7.47 -2.35 -14.97
CA GLU A 118 -8.84 -1.90 -15.20
C GLU A 118 -9.80 -2.85 -14.51
N SER A 119 -10.91 -2.31 -14.06
CA SER A 119 -12.03 -3.07 -13.53
C SER A 119 -13.28 -2.20 -13.56
N GLY A 120 -14.41 -2.76 -13.12
CA GLY A 120 -15.63 -1.97 -12.99
C GLY A 120 -16.51 -1.95 -14.22
N SER A 121 -17.47 -1.05 -14.18
CA SER A 121 -18.46 -0.79 -15.21
C SER A 121 -18.84 0.70 -15.15
N PHE A 122 -19.52 1.20 -16.19
CA PHE A 122 -19.86 2.62 -16.30
C PHE A 122 -18.67 3.57 -16.14
N GLY A 123 -17.49 3.13 -16.56
CA GLY A 123 -16.28 3.94 -16.62
C GLY A 123 -15.56 4.14 -15.30
N ASP A 124 -15.90 3.43 -14.24
CA ASP A 124 -15.36 3.69 -12.90
C ASP A 124 -15.01 2.40 -12.13
N LEU A 125 -14.16 2.51 -11.12
CA LEU A 125 -13.82 1.45 -10.17
C LEU A 125 -14.81 1.48 -8.99
N ALA A 126 -15.08 0.34 -8.38
CA ALA A 126 -15.90 0.29 -7.16
C ALA A 126 -15.09 0.78 -5.93
N GLU A 127 -13.83 0.40 -5.85
CA GLU A 127 -12.91 0.86 -4.81
C GLU A 127 -11.46 0.81 -5.31
N TRP A 128 -10.61 1.70 -4.83
CA TRP A 128 -9.17 1.55 -4.98
C TRP A 128 -8.38 2.10 -3.79
N SER A 129 -7.23 1.50 -3.50
CA SER A 129 -6.33 1.99 -2.46
C SER A 129 -4.88 1.57 -2.71
N VAL A 130 -3.94 2.10 -1.94
CA VAL A 130 -2.54 1.67 -1.93
C VAL A 130 -2.19 1.21 -0.53
N SER A 131 -1.54 0.05 -0.43
CA SER A 131 -1.17 -0.56 0.85
C SER A 131 0.26 -1.08 0.84
N ASP A 132 0.95 -0.93 1.96
CA ASP A 132 2.26 -1.49 2.25
C ASP A 132 2.18 -2.79 3.07
N LYS A 133 0.97 -3.33 3.31
CA LYS A 133 0.75 -4.48 4.19
C LYS A 133 1.06 -5.83 3.53
N PHE A 134 0.92 -5.91 2.21
CA PHE A 134 1.02 -7.18 1.47
C PHE A 134 2.47 -7.59 1.16
N LEU A 135 3.32 -6.67 0.74
CA LEU A 135 4.69 -6.94 0.30
C LEU A 135 5.64 -5.88 0.87
N ASP A 136 6.95 -6.07 0.69
CA ASP A 136 7.97 -5.04 0.99
C ASP A 136 7.99 -3.88 -0.01
N ARG A 137 6.97 -3.81 -0.87
CA ARG A 137 6.73 -2.77 -1.86
C ARG A 137 5.23 -2.43 -1.86
N PRO A 138 4.86 -1.20 -2.24
CA PRO A 138 3.45 -0.81 -2.28
C PRO A 138 2.66 -1.70 -3.24
N VAL A 139 1.42 -2.00 -2.85
CA VAL A 139 0.44 -2.76 -3.63
C VAL A 139 -0.81 -1.91 -3.80
N VAL A 140 -1.24 -1.71 -5.04
CA VAL A 140 -2.52 -1.10 -5.37
C VAL A 140 -3.60 -2.17 -5.26
N TYR A 141 -4.64 -1.90 -4.49
CA TYR A 141 -5.89 -2.65 -4.47
C TYR A 141 -6.87 -1.97 -5.42
N VAL A 142 -7.54 -2.75 -6.26
CA VAL A 142 -8.64 -2.29 -7.11
C VAL A 142 -9.78 -3.29 -6.98
N GLU A 143 -10.97 -2.82 -6.65
CA GLU A 143 -12.22 -3.58 -6.79
C GLU A 143 -13.04 -2.96 -7.92
N GLY A 144 -13.63 -3.82 -8.74
CA GLY A 144 -14.63 -3.40 -9.69
C GLY A 144 -15.37 -4.60 -10.26
N GLY A 145 -16.53 -4.31 -10.83
CA GLY A 145 -17.27 -5.22 -11.70
C GLY A 145 -18.57 -4.54 -12.09
N GLY A 146 -19.65 -5.29 -12.25
CA GLY A 146 -20.90 -4.71 -12.72
C GLY A 146 -22.06 -5.66 -12.56
N THR A 147 -23.21 -5.26 -13.11
CA THR A 147 -24.45 -6.03 -13.03
C THR A 147 -24.97 -6.34 -14.43
N TRP A 148 -25.10 -7.62 -14.77
CA TRP A 148 -25.65 -8.06 -16.05
C TRP A 148 -26.78 -9.05 -15.82
N GLN A 149 -27.95 -8.76 -16.40
CA GLN A 149 -29.14 -9.62 -16.31
C GLN A 149 -29.52 -9.99 -14.88
N GLY A 150 -29.31 -9.08 -13.93
CA GLY A 150 -29.63 -9.30 -12.51
C GLY A 150 -28.53 -9.97 -11.67
N TYR A 151 -27.39 -10.31 -12.27
CA TYR A 151 -26.20 -10.82 -11.57
C TYR A 151 -25.19 -9.70 -11.36
N THR A 152 -24.90 -9.34 -10.11
CA THR A 152 -23.83 -8.42 -9.73
C THR A 152 -22.58 -9.17 -9.33
N CYS A 153 -21.46 -8.82 -9.96
CA CYS A 153 -20.19 -9.50 -9.76
C CYS A 153 -19.09 -8.47 -9.62
N SER A 154 -18.12 -8.72 -8.76
CA SER A 154 -16.93 -7.88 -8.65
C SER A 154 -15.69 -8.72 -8.43
N TYR A 155 -14.57 -8.22 -8.93
CA TYR A 155 -13.24 -8.76 -8.74
C TYR A 155 -12.37 -7.73 -8.02
N ALA A 156 -11.63 -8.23 -7.05
CA ALA A 156 -10.54 -7.50 -6.42
C ALA A 156 -9.21 -7.95 -7.04
N THR A 157 -8.40 -6.97 -7.42
CA THR A 157 -7.08 -7.15 -8.03
C THR A 157 -6.03 -6.45 -7.18
N LEU A 158 -4.93 -7.15 -6.89
CA LEU A 158 -3.75 -6.61 -6.22
C LEU A 158 -2.64 -6.40 -7.24
N VAL A 159 -2.11 -5.19 -7.36
CA VAL A 159 -1.04 -4.82 -8.30
C VAL A 159 0.16 -4.29 -7.53
N ALA A 160 1.25 -5.05 -7.50
CA ALA A 160 2.49 -4.63 -6.87
C ALA A 160 3.24 -3.61 -7.74
N LEU A 161 3.72 -2.54 -7.12
CA LEU A 161 4.58 -1.55 -7.78
C LEU A 161 6.03 -2.03 -7.71
N ASN A 162 6.61 -2.39 -8.86
CA ASN A 162 7.99 -2.86 -8.97
C ASN A 162 8.85 -1.89 -9.79
N PRO A 163 10.19 -1.88 -9.62
CA PRO A 163 11.07 -1.00 -10.42
C PRO A 163 10.89 -1.10 -11.94
N GLU A 164 10.55 -2.29 -12.43
CA GLU A 164 10.29 -2.59 -13.83
C GLU A 164 8.93 -2.06 -14.30
N GLY A 165 7.93 -2.06 -13.42
CA GLY A 165 6.55 -1.68 -13.68
C GLY A 165 5.54 -2.31 -12.71
N PRO A 166 4.26 -1.90 -12.79
CA PRO A 166 3.18 -2.53 -12.03
C PRO A 166 3.00 -3.99 -12.48
N LYS A 167 2.78 -4.89 -11.52
CA LYS A 167 2.54 -6.31 -11.79
C LYS A 167 1.38 -6.81 -10.95
N GLU A 168 0.39 -7.40 -11.59
CA GLU A 168 -0.67 -8.12 -10.88
C GLU A 168 -0.08 -9.27 -10.05
N VAL A 169 -0.41 -9.28 -8.77
CA VAL A 169 0.01 -10.29 -7.82
C VAL A 169 -1.16 -11.09 -7.24
N ALA A 170 -2.40 -10.64 -7.38
CA ALA A 170 -3.58 -11.44 -7.05
C ALA A 170 -4.78 -10.94 -7.84
N SER A 171 -5.70 -11.83 -8.17
CA SER A 171 -7.05 -11.48 -8.60
C SER A 171 -8.03 -12.52 -8.06
N PHE A 172 -9.16 -12.07 -7.53
CA PHE A 172 -10.20 -12.94 -7.01
C PHE A 172 -11.55 -12.26 -7.06
N GLN A 173 -12.61 -13.05 -7.23
CA GLN A 173 -13.97 -12.53 -7.14
C GLN A 173 -14.23 -12.10 -5.70
N SER A 174 -14.58 -10.83 -5.50
CA SER A 174 -14.84 -10.24 -4.19
C SER A 174 -16.32 -10.10 -3.90
N VAL A 175 -17.18 -10.10 -4.93
CA VAL A 175 -18.64 -9.97 -4.77
C VAL A 175 -19.36 -10.91 -5.73
N TYR A 176 -20.45 -11.50 -5.24
CA TYR A 176 -21.48 -12.17 -6.02
C TYR A 176 -22.85 -11.82 -5.44
N ASP A 177 -23.77 -11.39 -6.28
CA ASP A 177 -25.19 -11.22 -5.97
C ASP A 177 -26.03 -11.65 -7.17
N ASP A 178 -27.03 -12.52 -6.98
CA ASP A 178 -27.96 -12.93 -8.04
C ASP A 178 -29.42 -12.51 -7.75
N GLY A 179 -29.64 -11.62 -6.78
CA GLY A 179 -30.97 -11.22 -6.33
C GLY A 179 -31.78 -10.46 -7.37
N GLY A 180 -31.15 -9.96 -8.43
CA GLY A 180 -31.84 -9.38 -9.58
C GLY A 180 -32.26 -10.41 -10.64
N ALA A 181 -31.77 -11.64 -10.56
CA ALA A 181 -31.98 -12.70 -11.55
C ALA A 181 -32.75 -13.91 -11.01
N VAL A 182 -32.63 -14.18 -9.71
CA VAL A 182 -33.18 -15.35 -9.04
C VAL A 182 -34.26 -14.92 -8.04
N GLU A 183 -35.48 -15.42 -8.22
CA GLU A 183 -36.62 -15.08 -7.33
C GLU A 183 -36.55 -15.82 -5.99
N ASP A 184 -36.14 -17.09 -6.00
CA ASP A 184 -36.10 -17.96 -4.82
C ASP A 184 -34.67 -18.36 -4.46
N LYS A 185 -34.28 -18.14 -3.20
CA LYS A 185 -32.94 -18.49 -2.65
C LYS A 185 -31.79 -17.74 -3.32
N ALA A 186 -32.02 -16.46 -3.67
CA ALA A 186 -30.96 -15.57 -4.09
C ALA A 186 -29.77 -15.58 -3.11
N GLN A 187 -28.58 -15.56 -3.67
CA GLN A 187 -27.30 -15.50 -2.99
C GLN A 187 -26.72 -14.10 -3.08
N SER A 188 -26.27 -13.60 -1.94
CA SER A 188 -25.45 -12.40 -1.83
C SER A 188 -24.24 -12.73 -0.97
N ILE A 189 -23.03 -12.50 -1.50
CA ILE A 189 -21.76 -12.88 -0.88
C ILE A 189 -20.75 -11.76 -1.14
N ARG A 190 -20.09 -11.30 -0.08
CA ARG A 190 -19.01 -10.29 -0.16
C ARG A 190 -17.78 -10.74 0.60
N GLY A 191 -16.64 -10.64 -0.06
CA GLY A 191 -15.31 -10.90 0.46
C GLY A 191 -14.68 -9.66 1.07
N LYS A 192 -13.95 -9.84 2.16
CA LYS A 192 -13.09 -8.81 2.76
C LYS A 192 -11.72 -9.39 3.06
N ILE A 193 -10.67 -8.70 2.62
CA ILE A 193 -9.29 -9.08 2.93
C ILE A 193 -9.02 -8.82 4.42
N GLY A 194 -8.41 -9.81 5.09
CA GLY A 194 -7.91 -9.70 6.46
C GLY A 194 -6.75 -10.67 6.70
N ALA A 195 -6.30 -10.73 7.95
CA ALA A 195 -5.22 -11.62 8.39
C ALA A 195 -3.98 -11.59 7.46
N ILE A 196 -3.59 -10.40 7.02
CA ILE A 196 -2.47 -10.21 6.10
C ILE A 196 -1.15 -10.47 6.84
N ARG A 197 -0.35 -11.40 6.32
CA ARG A 197 1.04 -11.63 6.71
C ARG A 197 1.92 -11.30 5.53
N LYS A 198 2.62 -10.17 5.63
CA LYS A 198 3.46 -9.60 4.57
C LYS A 198 4.38 -10.66 3.94
N GLY A 199 4.32 -10.79 2.62
CA GLY A 199 5.15 -11.74 1.84
C GLY A 199 4.85 -13.21 2.07
N VAL A 200 3.79 -13.54 2.82
CA VAL A 200 3.43 -14.92 3.19
C VAL A 200 2.04 -15.28 2.70
N ASP A 201 1.00 -14.64 3.24
CA ASP A 201 -0.39 -14.90 2.85
C ASP A 201 -1.35 -13.80 3.32
N PHE A 202 -2.58 -13.88 2.84
CA PHE A 202 -3.74 -13.20 3.42
C PHE A 202 -4.96 -14.10 3.36
N THR A 203 -6.02 -13.73 4.06
CA THR A 203 -7.30 -14.44 4.02
C THR A 203 -8.39 -13.51 3.53
N VAL A 204 -9.22 -13.97 2.60
CA VAL A 204 -10.47 -13.31 2.25
C VAL A 204 -11.59 -13.99 3.02
N LYS A 205 -12.26 -13.24 3.88
CA LYS A 205 -13.45 -13.73 4.58
C LYS A 205 -14.68 -13.35 3.78
N PHE A 206 -15.46 -14.33 3.38
CA PHE A 206 -16.72 -14.16 2.66
C PHE A 206 -17.88 -14.25 3.63
N GLU A 207 -18.79 -13.30 3.54
CA GLU A 207 -19.99 -13.17 4.38
C GLU A 207 -21.22 -12.85 3.51
N GLY A 208 -22.42 -13.05 4.07
CA GLY A 208 -23.70 -12.85 3.40
C GLY A 208 -24.61 -14.05 3.58
N THR A 209 -25.18 -14.55 2.50
CA THR A 209 -26.04 -15.75 2.47
C THR A 209 -25.32 -17.04 2.89
N ARG A 210 -23.99 -17.06 2.76
CA ARG A 210 -23.11 -18.07 3.36
C ARG A 210 -21.82 -17.43 3.85
N SER A 211 -21.09 -18.16 4.69
CA SER A 211 -19.81 -17.70 5.23
C SER A 211 -18.74 -18.75 5.09
N PHE A 212 -17.59 -18.34 4.55
CA PHE A 212 -16.41 -19.17 4.39
C PHE A 212 -15.17 -18.26 4.28
N ALA A 213 -13.99 -18.85 4.24
CA ALA A 213 -12.74 -18.11 4.08
C ALA A 213 -11.87 -18.79 3.03
N GLU A 214 -11.23 -17.98 2.20
CA GLU A 214 -10.25 -18.44 1.23
C GLU A 214 -8.88 -17.85 1.60
N ARG A 215 -7.88 -18.72 1.76
CA ARG A 215 -6.50 -18.30 2.05
C ARG A 215 -5.72 -18.16 0.75
N TYR A 216 -4.98 -17.07 0.62
CA TYR A 216 -4.14 -16.77 -0.55
C TYR A 216 -2.69 -16.74 -0.13
N VAL A 217 -1.89 -17.68 -0.63
CA VAL A 217 -0.49 -17.90 -0.24
C VAL A 217 0.44 -17.38 -1.33
N TRP A 218 1.51 -16.70 -0.94
CA TRP A 218 2.53 -16.21 -1.85
C TRP A 218 3.34 -17.36 -2.46
N ARG A 219 3.24 -17.54 -3.76
CA ARG A 219 3.94 -18.57 -4.55
C ARG A 219 4.24 -18.03 -5.95
N ASP A 220 5.47 -18.25 -6.42
CA ASP A 220 5.90 -17.89 -7.78
C ASP A 220 5.65 -16.42 -8.16
N GLY A 221 5.77 -15.53 -7.18
CA GLY A 221 5.58 -14.09 -7.39
C GLY A 221 4.12 -13.64 -7.48
N LYS A 222 3.16 -14.47 -7.05
CA LYS A 222 1.73 -14.14 -6.92
C LYS A 222 1.14 -14.75 -5.64
N TYR A 223 0.06 -14.18 -5.15
CA TYR A 223 -0.81 -14.78 -4.17
C TYR A 223 -1.80 -15.71 -4.86
N GLN A 224 -1.71 -17.00 -4.54
CA GLN A 224 -2.55 -18.04 -5.12
C GLN A 224 -3.47 -18.61 -4.03
N ARG A 225 -4.74 -18.81 -4.37
CA ARG A 225 -5.69 -19.43 -3.44
C ARG A 225 -5.23 -20.85 -3.09
N GLU A 226 -5.29 -21.18 -1.82
CA GLU A 226 -5.08 -22.53 -1.30
C GLU A 226 -6.42 -23.30 -1.31
N GLY A 227 -6.38 -24.58 -1.72
CA GLY A 227 -7.54 -25.47 -1.60
C GLY A 227 -8.41 -25.65 -2.85
N GLY A 228 -7.96 -25.23 -4.04
CA GLY A 228 -8.63 -25.53 -5.31
C GLY A 228 -9.50 -24.38 -5.83
N GLU A 229 -10.68 -24.69 -6.40
CA GLU A 229 -11.62 -23.71 -6.96
C GLU A 229 -12.24 -22.78 -5.90
N SER A 230 -12.75 -21.62 -6.34
CA SER A 230 -13.43 -20.71 -5.41
C SER A 230 -14.72 -21.35 -4.98
N GLN A 231 -15.12 -21.09 -3.74
CA GLN A 231 -16.47 -21.45 -3.33
C GLN A 231 -17.51 -20.45 -3.85
N ILE A 232 -17.14 -19.23 -4.26
CA ILE A 232 -18.07 -18.24 -4.81
C ILE A 232 -18.64 -18.75 -6.14
N PRO A 233 -19.95 -18.55 -6.43
CA PRO A 233 -20.51 -18.93 -7.71
C PRO A 233 -19.90 -18.05 -8.81
N THR A 234 -19.69 -18.66 -9.97
CA THR A 234 -19.15 -17.94 -11.12
C THR A 234 -20.16 -16.96 -11.67
N CYS A 235 -19.64 -15.85 -12.11
CA CYS A 235 -20.20 -15.03 -13.17
C CYS A 235 -19.41 -15.34 -14.45
#